data_AF-A0A2E9KWJ6-F1
#
_entry.id   AF-A0A2E9KWJ6-F1
#
_cell.length_a   1.000
_cell.length_b   1.000
_cell.length_c   1.000
_cell.angle_alpha   90.00
_cell.angle_beta   90.00
_cell.angle_gamma   90.00
#
_symmetry.space_group_name_H-M   'P 1'
#
loop_
_entity.id
_entity.type
_entity.pdbx_description
1 polymer ?
#
loop_
_entity_poly.entity_id
_entity_poly.type
_entity_poly.pdbx_seq_one_letter_code
_entity_poly.pdbx_strand_id
1 'polypeptide(L)'
;MKIEVSSIFYDALEAKYRAEIVEAIATLEVYFKVPVGIGEHSDLLAEHNKWVEKLAQAEHNLAALHEHFQQVQPVGGNEPDSSKKGD
;
A
#
# COMPACT_ATOMS: atom_id res chain seq x y z
N MET A 1 -5.95 16.15 -11.08
CA MET A 1 -7.08 16.51 -10.19
C MET A 1 -7.29 15.33 -9.26
N LYS A 2 -7.31 15.54 -7.92
CA LYS A 2 -7.52 14.45 -6.95
C LYS A 2 -8.96 14.43 -6.46
N ILE A 3 -9.48 13.23 -6.23
CA ILE A 3 -10.83 12.96 -5.75
C ILE A 3 -10.81 12.93 -4.22
N GLU A 4 -11.72 13.67 -3.62
CA GLU A 4 -11.92 13.69 -2.18
C GLU A 4 -12.68 12.47 -1.69
N VAL A 5 -12.17 11.81 -0.66
CA VAL A 5 -12.77 10.61 -0.07
C VAL A 5 -12.77 10.65 1.45
N SER A 6 -13.71 9.91 2.04
CA SER A 6 -13.75 9.67 3.49
C SER A 6 -12.44 9.03 3.97
N SER A 7 -11.91 9.55 5.08
CA SER A 7 -10.67 9.06 5.69
C SER A 7 -10.70 7.55 5.89
N ILE A 8 -11.79 6.99 6.45
CA ILE A 8 -11.81 5.58 6.88
C ILE A 8 -11.68 4.58 5.73
N PHE A 9 -12.28 4.86 4.57
CA PHE A 9 -12.17 3.98 3.41
C PHE A 9 -10.81 4.10 2.74
N TYR A 10 -10.27 5.31 2.69
CA TYR A 10 -8.90 5.54 2.21
C TYR A 10 -7.88 4.81 3.09
N ASP A 11 -7.98 4.98 4.41
CA ASP A 11 -7.12 4.34 5.41
C ASP A 11 -7.21 2.80 5.33
N ALA A 12 -8.43 2.26 5.19
CA ALA A 12 -8.63 0.81 5.06
C ALA A 12 -8.00 0.23 3.79
N LEU A 13 -8.15 0.91 2.65
CA LEU A 13 -7.54 0.49 1.38
C LEU A 13 -6.02 0.61 1.41
N GLU A 14 -5.50 1.72 1.94
CA GLU A 14 -4.06 1.90 2.11
C GLU A 14 -3.46 0.82 3.03
N ALA A 15 -4.08 0.55 4.18
CA ALA A 15 -3.64 -0.50 5.10
C ALA A 15 -3.67 -1.88 4.43
N LYS A 16 -4.72 -2.17 3.65
CA LYS A 16 -4.85 -3.41 2.89
C LYS A 16 -3.69 -3.59 1.90
N TYR A 17 -3.41 -2.60 1.04
CA TYR A 17 -2.36 -2.75 0.03
C TYR A 17 -0.97 -2.84 0.66
N ARG A 18 -0.72 -2.09 1.74
CA ARG A 18 0.53 -2.23 2.51
C ARG A 18 0.68 -3.63 3.11
N ALA A 19 -0.39 -4.21 3.64
CA ALA A 19 -0.36 -5.58 4.17
C ALA A 19 -0.10 -6.61 3.08
N GLU A 20 -0.73 -6.49 1.92
CA GLU A 20 -0.54 -7.37 0.76
C GLU A 20 0.91 -7.31 0.23
N ILE A 21 1.52 -6.13 0.19
CA ILE A 21 2.94 -5.95 -0.18
C ILE A 21 3.84 -6.71 0.80
N VAL A 22 3.66 -6.51 2.10
CA VAL A 22 4.48 -7.17 3.13
C VAL A 22 4.31 -8.68 3.10
N GLU A 23 3.07 -9.17 2.94
CA GLU A 23 2.77 -10.60 2.80
C GLU A 23 3.48 -11.22 1.61
N ALA A 24 3.43 -10.57 0.45
CA ALA A 24 4.07 -11.07 -0.77
C ALA A 24 5.59 -11.10 -0.64
N ILE A 25 6.20 -10.04 -0.07
CA ILE A 25 7.64 -9.98 0.16
C ILE A 25 8.09 -11.07 1.14
N ALA A 26 7.39 -11.24 2.27
CA ALA A 26 7.74 -12.26 3.26
C ALA A 26 7.63 -13.67 2.67
N THR A 27 6.63 -13.93 1.84
CA THR A 27 6.45 -15.24 1.21
C THR A 27 7.54 -15.52 0.17
N LEU A 28 7.84 -14.54 -0.68
CA LEU A 28 8.93 -14.64 -1.66
C LEU A 28 10.29 -14.83 -0.96
N GLU A 29 10.53 -14.15 0.15
CA GLU A 29 11.74 -14.30 0.95
C GLU A 29 11.91 -15.74 1.45
N VAL A 30 10.84 -16.38 1.91
CA VAL A 30 10.87 -17.82 2.27
C VAL A 30 11.25 -18.66 1.05
N TYR A 31 10.57 -18.46 -0.08
CA TYR A 31 10.81 -19.27 -1.27
C TYR A 31 12.24 -19.11 -1.84
N PHE A 32 12.82 -17.91 -1.79
CA PHE A 32 14.20 -17.68 -2.22
C PHE A 32 15.25 -18.23 -1.24
N LYS A 33 14.91 -18.40 0.04
CA LYS A 33 15.84 -18.89 1.07
C LYS A 33 15.81 -20.41 1.27
N VAL A 34 14.77 -21.10 0.82
CA VAL A 34 14.69 -22.57 0.98
C VAL A 34 15.66 -23.25 0.01
N PRO A 35 16.69 -23.98 0.51
CA PRO A 35 17.56 -24.77 -0.35
C PRO A 35 16.75 -25.96 -0.86
N VAL A 36 16.33 -25.86 -2.12
CA VAL A 36 15.53 -26.87 -2.79
C VAL A 36 16.31 -28.18 -2.96
N GLY A 37 15.86 -29.22 -2.25
CA GLY A 37 16.35 -30.58 -2.42
C GLY A 37 15.91 -31.16 -3.77
N ILE A 38 16.75 -32.00 -4.38
CA ILE A 38 16.48 -32.68 -5.65
C ILE A 38 15.21 -33.55 -5.50
N GLY A 39 14.03 -33.03 -5.84
CA GLY A 39 12.80 -33.82 -5.83
C GLY A 39 11.45 -33.11 -5.78
N GLU A 40 11.34 -31.85 -5.32
CA GLU A 40 10.02 -31.24 -5.03
C GLU A 40 9.58 -30.08 -5.97
N HIS A 41 10.18 -29.92 -7.15
CA HIS A 41 10.11 -28.65 -7.90
C HIS A 41 9.55 -28.73 -9.33
N SER A 42 8.32 -29.17 -9.52
CA SER A 42 7.60 -28.87 -10.77
C SER A 42 6.82 -27.54 -10.71
N ASP A 43 6.41 -27.05 -9.53
CA ASP A 43 5.50 -25.89 -9.43
C ASP A 43 6.03 -24.69 -8.62
N LEU A 44 7.26 -24.76 -8.11
CA LEU A 44 7.84 -23.68 -7.30
C LEU A 44 7.97 -22.37 -8.09
N LEU A 45 8.32 -22.45 -9.38
CA LEU A 45 8.41 -21.26 -10.23
C LEU A 45 7.03 -20.60 -10.44
N ALA A 46 5.96 -21.39 -10.57
CA ALA A 46 4.61 -20.86 -10.71
C ALA A 46 4.14 -20.16 -9.43
N GLU A 47 4.46 -20.74 -8.27
CA GLU A 47 4.19 -20.10 -6.98
C GLU A 47 4.99 -18.79 -6.80
N HIS A 48 6.27 -18.74 -7.21
CA HIS A 48 7.01 -17.46 -7.24
C HIS A 48 6.30 -16.43 -8.13
N ASN A 49 5.92 -16.81 -9.37
CA ASN A 49 5.27 -15.91 -10.30
C ASN A 49 3.98 -15.31 -9.73
N LYS A 50 3.12 -16.14 -9.12
CA LYS A 50 1.89 -15.73 -8.45
C LYS A 50 2.13 -14.67 -7.36
N TRP A 51 3.17 -14.83 -6.55
CA TRP A 51 3.48 -13.85 -5.50
C TRP A 51 4.12 -12.57 -6.05
N VAL A 52 4.91 -12.66 -7.12
CA VAL A 52 5.41 -11.47 -7.85
C VAL A 52 4.25 -10.68 -8.47
N GLU A 53 3.28 -11.36 -9.08
CA GLU A 53 2.06 -10.72 -9.62
C GLU A 53 1.25 -10.05 -8.50
N LYS A 54 1.08 -10.72 -7.35
CA LYS A 54 0.38 -10.14 -6.19
C LYS A 54 1.08 -8.90 -5.66
N LEU A 55 2.41 -8.93 -5.55
CA LEU A 55 3.22 -7.78 -5.14
C LEU A 55 3.03 -6.61 -6.11
N ALA A 56 3.23 -6.84 -7.41
CA ALA A 56 3.12 -5.81 -8.43
C ALA A 56 1.71 -5.17 -8.45
N GLN A 57 0.66 -5.99 -8.31
CA GLN A 57 -0.72 -5.48 -8.26
C GLN A 57 -0.96 -4.62 -7.01
N ALA A 58 -0.47 -5.02 -5.85
CA ALA A 58 -0.64 -4.27 -4.60
C ALA A 58 0.10 -2.93 -4.63
N GLU A 59 1.33 -2.90 -5.18
CA GLU A 59 2.09 -1.67 -5.39
C GLU A 59 1.38 -0.73 -6.37
N HIS A 60 0.89 -1.27 -7.49
CA HIS A 60 0.14 -0.49 -8.47
C HIS A 60 -1.16 0.09 -7.88
N ASN A 61 -1.89 -0.71 -7.10
CA ASN A 61 -3.12 -0.26 -6.43
C ASN A 61 -2.85 0.84 -5.41
N LEU A 62 -1.77 0.71 -4.63
CA LEU A 62 -1.37 1.74 -3.67
C LEU A 62 -0.97 3.04 -4.37
N ALA A 63 -0.19 2.95 -5.45
CA ALA A 63 0.19 4.10 -6.26
C ALA A 63 -1.04 4.80 -6.87
N ALA A 64 -1.97 4.03 -7.46
CA ALA A 64 -3.21 4.57 -8.02
C ALA A 64 -4.08 5.24 -6.94
N LEU A 65 -4.15 4.66 -5.74
CA LEU A 65 -4.87 5.24 -4.60
C LEU A 65 -4.28 6.62 -4.23
N HIS A 66 -2.96 6.72 -4.13
CA HIS A 66 -2.24 7.95 -3.76
C HIS A 66 -2.27 9.01 -4.88
N GLU A 67 -2.27 8.59 -6.14
CA GLU A 67 -2.30 9.48 -7.31
C GLU A 67 -3.67 10.14 -7.47
N HIS A 68 -4.73 9.34 -7.37
CA HIS A 68 -6.08 9.79 -7.73
C HIS A 68 -6.90 10.29 -6.56
N PHE A 69 -6.60 9.90 -5.32
CA PHE A 69 -7.43 10.21 -4.16
C PHE A 69 -6.66 11.03 -3.11
N GLN A 70 -7.41 11.86 -2.37
CA GLN A 70 -6.89 12.60 -1.22
C GLN A 70 -7.87 12.49 -0.06
N GLN A 71 -7.31 12.35 1.14
CA GLN A 71 -8.11 12.41 2.36
C GLN A 71 -8.62 13.82 2.57
N VAL A 72 -9.92 13.94 2.84
CA VAL A 72 -10.48 15.18 3.36
C VAL A 72 -10.25 15.18 4.86
N GLN A 73 -9.30 16.00 5.33
CA GLN A 73 -9.23 16.27 6.75
C GLN A 73 -10.53 16.96 7.18
N PRO A 74 -11.18 16.55 8.27
CA PRO A 74 -12.32 17.29 8.78
C PRO A 74 -11.82 18.69 9.17
N VAL A 75 -12.23 19.71 8.40
CA VAL A 75 -11.94 21.11 8.71
C VAL A 75 -12.59 21.42 10.07
N GLY A 76 -11.77 21.45 11.12
CA GLY A 76 -12.24 21.56 12.50
C GLY A 76 -11.21 22.16 13.43
N GLY A 77 -11.02 23.48 13.33
CA GLY A 77 -10.30 24.29 14.32
C GLY A 77 -9.82 25.62 13.74
N ASN A 78 -10.67 26.65 13.77
CA ASN A 78 -10.22 28.02 13.55
C ASN A 78 -9.13 28.38 14.59
N GLU A 79 -7.87 28.49 14.17
CA GLU A 79 -6.95 29.40 14.87
C GLU A 79 -7.33 30.82 14.45
N PRO A 80 -7.63 31.72 15.41
CA PRO A 80 -7.78 33.13 15.07
C PRO A 80 -6.44 33.63 14.57
N ASP A 81 -6.47 34.31 13.42
CA ASP A 81 -5.38 35.14 12.90
C ASP A 81 -4.83 36.04 14.02
N SER A 82 -3.78 35.56 14.68
CA SER A 82 -3.07 36.30 15.70
C SER A 82 -1.93 37.05 15.04
N SER A 83 -2.23 38.31 14.73
CA SER A 83 -1.30 39.46 14.67
C SER A 83 -1.08 40.06 13.29
N LYS A 84 -2.14 40.70 12.77
CA LYS A 84 -2.03 42.11 12.40
C LYS A 84 -2.00 42.95 13.68
N LYS A 85 -0.81 43.37 14.10
CA LYS A 85 -0.54 44.45 15.08
C LYS A 85 0.86 44.95 14.76
N GLY A 86 1.12 46.18 14.36
CA GLY A 86 0.38 47.43 14.26
C GLY A 86 1.47 48.50 14.09
N ASP A 87 1.20 49.51 13.26
CA ASP A 87 1.96 50.74 13.01
C ASP A 87 3.44 50.65 12.56
#